data_AF-A0A4Q0YXI5-F1
#
_entry.id   AF-A0A4Q0YXI5-F1
#
_cell.length_a   1.000
_cell.length_b   1.000
_cell.length_c   1.000
_cell.angle_alpha   90.00
_cell.angle_beta   90.00
_cell.angle_gamma   90.00
#
_symmetry.space_group_name_H-M   'P 1'
#
loop_
_entity.id
_entity.type
_entity.pdbx_description
1 polymer ?
#
loop_
_entity_poly.entity_id
_entity_poly.type
_entity_poly.pdbx_seq_one_letter_code
_entity_poly.pdbx_strand_id
1 'polypeptide(L)'
;MLLLFFALFSTNAFASSNAAPTEEVKHEYHEKSMGQLLESFYKTTGIYAFTTPRDDVMTSEAHAEDARPMTTFEQTWGRLIMIGICLFLFYLAISKGFEPLLLMPIAFGGILANIPLAGIGGETGMLGIIYNMGIANGFFPLLIFMGVGAMTDFTPLLANPKAAILGGAAQFGIFGSLVGAVAIGFDLQSASAISIIGGADGPTSIFIANRLAPELLGAIAVAAYSYMALVPVIQPPIMKALTSEAERKIKMPKLRKVNKLENLTLPIVLLLLAILFLPESTPLIGAFCLGNFFKQSGAVERLSDTMQNSLINIVTIFLGLGVGSKLAADKFLVIETLGIMAIGLIAFAAGTAAGVIMAKIMNKFASDENKINPLIGAAGVSAVPMAARVVSKVGQEYDKSNVLLMHAMGPNVAGVIGSAVAAGVLLS
;
A
#
# COMPACT_ATOMS: atom_id res chain seq x y z
N MET A 1 40.53 -13.20 -19.41
CA MET A 1 39.15 -12.83 -18.98
C MET A 1 38.95 -11.31 -18.88
N LEU A 2 39.90 -10.52 -18.33
CA LEU A 2 39.79 -9.05 -18.26
C LEU A 2 39.79 -8.32 -19.63
N LEU A 3 40.54 -8.84 -20.61
CA LEU A 3 40.63 -8.25 -21.97
C LEU A 3 39.33 -8.43 -22.79
N LEU A 4 38.56 -9.49 -22.54
CA LEU A 4 37.24 -9.68 -23.16
C LEU A 4 36.21 -8.70 -22.59
N PHE A 5 36.38 -8.30 -21.32
CA PHE A 5 35.49 -7.37 -20.63
C PHE A 5 35.65 -5.92 -21.14
N PHE A 6 36.87 -5.52 -21.52
CA PHE A 6 37.12 -4.20 -22.13
C PHE A 6 36.66 -4.10 -23.59
N ALA A 7 36.71 -5.19 -24.36
CA ALA A 7 36.25 -5.22 -25.74
C ALA A 7 34.71 -5.09 -25.88
N LEU A 8 33.95 -5.51 -24.86
CA LEU A 8 32.49 -5.36 -24.82
C LEU A 8 32.03 -3.93 -24.44
N PHE A 9 32.90 -3.11 -23.86
CA PHE A 9 32.59 -1.72 -23.52
C PHE A 9 32.91 -0.74 -24.65
N SER A 10 33.88 -1.05 -25.53
CA SER A 10 34.23 -0.17 -26.66
C SER A 10 33.21 -0.24 -27.81
N THR A 11 32.48 -1.34 -27.96
CA THR A 11 31.43 -1.47 -28.99
C THR A 11 30.16 -0.70 -28.62
N ASN A 12 29.88 -0.50 -27.33
CA ASN A 12 28.74 0.31 -26.87
C ASN A 12 29.00 1.82 -26.93
N ALA A 13 30.27 2.26 -26.95
CA ALA A 13 30.61 3.67 -27.11
C ALA A 13 30.27 4.23 -28.51
N PHE A 14 30.25 3.36 -29.53
CA PHE A 14 29.89 3.74 -30.91
C PHE A 14 28.38 3.68 -31.21
N ALA A 15 27.56 3.11 -30.32
CA ALA A 15 26.10 3.11 -30.47
C ALA A 15 25.43 4.40 -29.95
N SER A 16 26.17 5.24 -29.21
CA SER A 16 25.65 6.48 -28.61
C SER A 16 25.74 7.71 -29.53
N SER A 17 26.27 7.60 -30.76
CA SER A 17 26.48 8.75 -31.65
C SER A 17 25.30 9.06 -32.59
N ASN A 18 24.19 8.31 -32.52
CA ASN A 18 23.00 8.53 -33.36
C ASN A 18 21.82 9.11 -32.57
N ALA A 19 22.10 10.06 -31.67
CA ALA A 19 21.06 10.94 -31.18
C ALA A 19 20.67 11.88 -32.33
N ALA A 20 19.46 11.70 -32.88
CA ALA A 20 18.87 12.66 -33.80
C ALA A 20 18.89 14.06 -33.16
N PRO A 21 19.14 15.14 -33.91
CA PRO A 21 19.11 16.48 -33.37
C PRO A 21 17.69 16.73 -32.82
N THR A 22 17.57 16.91 -31.51
CA THR A 22 16.38 17.49 -30.90
C THR A 22 16.19 18.87 -31.50
N GLU A 23 15.13 19.05 -32.29
CA GLU A 23 14.68 20.37 -32.72
C GLU A 23 14.40 21.20 -31.45
N GLU A 24 15.32 22.10 -31.11
CA GLU A 24 15.03 23.18 -30.18
C GLU A 24 13.94 24.04 -30.81
N VAL A 25 12.69 23.85 -30.38
CA VAL A 25 11.61 24.79 -30.65
C VAL A 25 11.99 26.10 -29.96
N LYS A 26 12.68 26.99 -30.68
CA LYS A 26 12.89 28.37 -30.27
C LYS A 26 11.51 29.02 -30.17
N HIS A 27 10.99 29.17 -28.96
CA HIS A 27 9.86 30.04 -28.73
C HIS A 27 10.26 31.47 -29.14
N GLU A 28 9.74 31.96 -30.27
CA GLU A 28 9.91 33.35 -30.69
C GLU A 28 9.38 34.26 -29.58
N TYR A 29 10.28 35.05 -29.00
CA TYR A 29 9.92 36.02 -27.97
C TYR A 29 9.22 37.19 -28.63
N HIS A 30 7.89 37.23 -28.53
CA HIS A 30 7.09 38.38 -28.92
C HIS A 30 7.03 39.40 -27.77
N GLU A 31 7.49 40.62 -28.02
CA GLU A 31 7.33 41.74 -27.07
C GLU A 31 5.84 42.00 -26.82
N LYS A 32 5.40 41.86 -25.57
CA LYS A 32 4.03 42.15 -25.12
C LYS A 32 4.02 43.47 -24.35
N SER A 33 2.97 44.28 -24.54
CA SER A 33 2.77 45.50 -23.73
C SER A 33 2.52 45.14 -22.26
N MET A 34 2.74 46.06 -21.32
CA MET A 34 2.56 45.81 -19.88
C MET A 34 1.13 45.33 -19.54
N GLY A 35 0.11 45.83 -20.26
CA GLY A 35 -1.28 45.36 -20.12
C GLY A 35 -1.48 43.94 -20.65
N GLN A 36 -0.88 43.61 -21.80
CA GLN A 36 -0.91 42.26 -22.37
C GLN A 36 -0.11 41.25 -21.53
N LEU A 37 0.97 41.70 -20.86
CA LEU A 37 1.72 40.90 -19.90
C LEU A 37 0.85 40.55 -18.69
N LEU A 38 0.17 41.53 -18.09
CA LEU A 38 -0.75 41.31 -16.96
C LEU A 38 -1.93 40.39 -17.33
N GLU A 39 -2.53 40.58 -18.50
CA GLU A 39 -3.62 39.70 -18.98
C GLU A 39 -3.10 38.28 -19.25
N SER A 40 -1.93 38.15 -19.89
CA SER A 40 -1.32 36.84 -20.14
C SER A 40 -0.90 36.14 -18.86
N PHE A 41 -0.43 36.89 -17.84
CA PHE A 41 -0.10 36.39 -16.52
C PHE A 41 -1.35 35.92 -15.77
N TYR A 42 -2.46 36.66 -15.86
CA TYR A 42 -3.73 36.23 -15.29
C TYR A 42 -4.19 34.91 -15.93
N LYS A 43 -4.09 34.77 -17.26
CA LYS A 43 -4.46 33.55 -17.98
C LYS A 43 -3.57 32.33 -17.69
N THR A 44 -2.35 32.55 -17.22
CA THR A 44 -1.44 31.48 -16.76
C THR A 44 -1.60 31.13 -15.28
N THR A 45 -2.41 31.90 -14.52
CA THR A 45 -2.64 31.60 -13.10
C THR A 45 -3.60 30.41 -12.91
N GLY A 46 -3.41 29.70 -11.79
CA GLY A 46 -4.33 28.64 -11.39
C GLY A 46 -5.75 29.15 -11.11
N ILE A 47 -5.90 30.40 -10.65
CA ILE A 47 -7.23 31.01 -10.39
C ILE A 47 -8.04 31.10 -11.68
N TYR A 48 -7.41 31.52 -12.78
CA TYR A 48 -8.06 31.54 -14.09
C TYR A 48 -8.42 30.13 -14.57
N ALA A 49 -7.52 29.16 -14.38
CA ALA A 49 -7.77 27.77 -14.76
C ALA A 49 -8.91 27.09 -13.97
N PHE A 50 -9.12 27.48 -12.71
CA PHE A 50 -10.24 26.98 -11.90
C PHE A 50 -11.60 27.58 -12.28
N THR A 51 -11.60 28.79 -12.83
CA THR A 51 -12.83 29.56 -13.12
C THR A 51 -13.22 29.51 -14.59
N THR A 52 -12.26 29.24 -15.48
CA THR A 52 -12.44 29.18 -16.93
C THR A 52 -11.97 27.81 -17.44
N PRO A 53 -12.85 26.79 -17.42
CA PRO A 53 -12.55 25.47 -17.98
C PRO A 53 -12.29 25.58 -19.48
N ARG A 54 -11.38 24.76 -19.99
CA ARG A 54 -10.99 24.76 -21.40
C ARG A 54 -11.06 23.36 -21.99
N ASP A 55 -11.35 23.28 -23.29
CA ASP A 55 -11.50 21.99 -23.98
C ASP A 55 -10.16 21.33 -24.33
N ASP A 56 -9.04 22.05 -24.17
CA ASP A 56 -7.67 21.60 -24.47
C ASP A 56 -6.95 20.91 -23.29
N VAL A 57 -7.59 20.84 -22.11
CA VAL A 57 -6.98 20.25 -20.91
C VAL A 57 -7.17 18.74 -20.92
N MET A 58 -6.07 18.01 -21.06
CA MET A 58 -6.04 16.54 -21.01
C MET A 58 -5.86 16.00 -19.59
N THR A 59 -6.28 14.75 -19.36
CA THR A 59 -6.06 14.01 -18.13
C THR A 59 -4.57 13.75 -17.90
N SER A 60 -4.20 13.62 -16.62
CA SER A 60 -2.81 13.38 -16.22
C SER A 60 -2.55 11.89 -16.10
N GLU A 61 -2.21 11.28 -17.23
CA GLU A 61 -1.93 9.85 -17.32
C GLU A 61 -0.45 9.52 -17.18
N ALA A 62 -0.20 8.27 -16.78
CA ALA A 62 1.15 7.72 -16.73
C ALA A 62 1.75 7.49 -18.14
N HIS A 63 0.89 7.29 -19.14
CA HIS A 63 1.23 7.16 -20.55
C HIS A 63 0.40 8.16 -21.36
N ALA A 64 1.03 8.92 -22.25
CA ALA A 64 0.36 9.95 -23.04
C ALA A 64 -0.78 9.42 -23.92
N GLU A 65 -0.75 8.15 -24.29
CA GLU A 65 -1.76 7.48 -25.14
C GLU A 65 -3.11 7.28 -24.44
N ASP A 66 -3.13 7.22 -23.10
CA ASP A 66 -4.35 7.06 -22.31
C ASP A 66 -5.06 8.40 -22.03
N ALA A 67 -4.44 9.52 -22.42
CA ALA A 67 -4.90 10.85 -22.05
C ALA A 67 -6.17 11.23 -22.81
N ARG A 68 -7.19 11.67 -22.08
CA ARG A 68 -8.46 12.14 -22.63
C ARG A 68 -8.74 13.59 -22.23
N PRO A 69 -9.63 14.31 -22.93
CA PRO A 69 -10.08 15.62 -22.47
C PRO A 69 -10.75 15.53 -21.09
N MET A 70 -10.38 16.44 -20.19
CA MET A 70 -11.00 16.55 -18.87
C MET A 70 -12.38 17.20 -18.99
N THR A 71 -13.35 16.68 -18.27
CA THR A 71 -14.69 17.28 -18.16
C THR A 71 -14.65 18.60 -17.39
N THR A 72 -15.66 19.46 -17.62
CA THR A 72 -15.82 20.73 -16.89
C THR A 72 -15.84 20.52 -15.37
N PHE A 73 -16.46 19.43 -14.91
CA PHE A 73 -16.49 19.07 -13.49
C PHE A 73 -15.08 18.76 -12.96
N GLU A 74 -14.34 17.89 -13.64
CA GLU A 74 -12.98 17.49 -13.24
C GLU A 74 -12.03 18.70 -13.16
N GLN A 75 -12.13 19.63 -14.12
CA GLN A 75 -11.28 20.82 -14.17
C GLN A 75 -11.58 21.83 -13.05
N THR A 76 -12.83 21.88 -12.57
CA THR A 76 -13.31 22.90 -11.62
C THR A 76 -13.57 22.30 -10.24
N TRP A 77 -14.83 21.90 -9.97
CA TRP A 77 -15.29 21.39 -8.69
C TRP A 77 -14.59 20.09 -8.26
N GLY A 78 -14.26 19.21 -9.21
CA GLY A 78 -13.56 17.96 -8.94
C GLY A 78 -12.21 18.20 -8.26
N ARG A 79 -11.38 19.09 -8.83
CA ARG A 79 -10.10 19.49 -8.21
C ARG A 79 -10.28 20.16 -6.84
N LEU A 80 -11.30 21.01 -6.67
CA LEU A 80 -11.58 21.62 -5.36
C LEU A 80 -11.97 20.57 -4.30
N ILE A 81 -12.80 19.60 -4.68
CA ILE A 81 -13.17 18.47 -3.81
C ILE A 81 -11.92 17.67 -3.45
N MET A 82 -11.06 17.35 -4.43
CA MET A 82 -9.83 16.60 -4.17
C MET A 82 -8.85 17.35 -3.27
N ILE A 83 -8.70 18.66 -3.43
CA ILE A 83 -7.91 19.49 -2.52
C ILE A 83 -8.51 19.41 -1.10
N GLY A 84 -9.83 19.51 -0.97
CA GLY A 84 -10.53 19.33 0.31
C GLY A 84 -10.27 17.96 0.95
N ILE A 85 -10.32 16.88 0.16
CA ILE A 85 -9.98 15.52 0.61
C ILE A 85 -8.52 15.45 1.06
N CYS A 86 -7.57 16.00 0.29
CA CYS A 86 -6.15 15.99 0.67
C CYS A 86 -5.88 16.78 1.96
N LEU A 87 -6.55 17.91 2.17
CA LEU A 87 -6.50 18.66 3.43
C LEU A 87 -7.07 17.85 4.60
N PHE A 88 -8.14 17.10 4.37
CA PHE A 88 -8.67 16.18 5.38
C PHE A 88 -7.68 15.05 5.69
N LEU A 89 -7.00 14.47 4.71
CA LEU A 89 -5.93 13.49 4.94
C LEU A 89 -4.78 14.09 5.75
N PHE A 90 -4.39 15.34 5.51
CA PHE A 90 -3.42 16.04 6.36
C PHE A 90 -3.91 16.23 7.79
N TYR A 91 -5.18 16.59 7.99
CA TYR A 91 -5.76 16.67 9.33
C TYR A 91 -5.67 15.34 10.07
N LEU A 92 -5.97 14.22 9.40
CA LEU A 92 -5.84 12.89 9.98
C LEU A 92 -4.37 12.54 10.30
N ALA A 93 -3.44 12.85 9.41
CA ALA A 93 -2.02 12.59 9.60
C ALA A 93 -1.42 13.40 10.76
N ILE A 94 -1.70 14.72 10.80
CA ILE A 94 -1.06 15.67 11.71
C ILE A 94 -1.79 15.74 13.05
N SER A 95 -3.11 15.95 13.03
CA SER A 95 -3.90 16.17 14.26
C SER A 95 -4.26 14.86 14.96
N LYS A 96 -4.54 13.79 14.20
CA LYS A 96 -4.91 12.49 14.77
C LYS A 96 -3.75 11.50 14.83
N GLY A 97 -2.62 11.80 14.19
CA GLY A 97 -1.45 10.92 14.17
C GLY A 97 -1.67 9.62 13.41
N PHE A 98 -2.60 9.59 12.46
CA PHE A 98 -2.89 8.39 11.66
C PHE A 98 -1.86 8.24 10.54
N GLU A 99 -0.98 7.24 10.68
CA GLU A 99 0.12 6.88 9.76
C GLU A 99 0.76 8.07 9.02
N PRO A 100 1.30 9.06 9.76
CA PRO A 100 1.79 10.29 9.16
C PRO A 100 2.91 10.06 8.13
N LEU A 101 3.71 8.98 8.29
CA LEU A 101 4.82 8.65 7.40
C LEU A 101 4.37 8.36 5.95
N LEU A 102 3.17 7.78 5.78
CA LEU A 102 2.61 7.47 4.46
C LEU A 102 1.53 8.48 4.05
N LEU A 103 0.65 8.84 4.99
CA LEU A 103 -0.52 9.65 4.67
C LEU A 103 -0.14 11.09 4.27
N MET A 104 0.95 11.63 4.83
CA MET A 104 1.41 12.98 4.51
C MET A 104 1.98 13.08 3.09
N PRO A 105 2.92 12.22 2.65
CA PRO A 105 3.33 12.18 1.25
C PRO A 105 2.18 11.93 0.26
N ILE A 106 1.23 11.06 0.59
CA ILE A 106 0.05 10.78 -0.25
C ILE A 106 -0.82 12.03 -0.41
N ALA A 107 -1.17 12.69 0.70
CA ALA A 107 -1.95 13.91 0.67
C ALA A 107 -1.24 15.03 -0.11
N PHE A 108 0.08 15.15 0.05
CA PHE A 108 0.87 16.14 -0.68
C PHE A 108 0.91 15.85 -2.18
N GLY A 109 1.15 14.60 -2.57
CA GLY A 109 1.09 14.16 -3.96
C GLY A 109 -0.29 14.41 -4.58
N GLY A 110 -1.36 14.20 -3.80
CA GLY A 110 -2.73 14.50 -4.23
C GLY A 110 -2.99 15.99 -4.45
N ILE A 111 -2.46 16.87 -3.59
CA ILE A 111 -2.52 18.32 -3.86
C ILE A 111 -1.79 18.63 -5.18
N LEU A 112 -0.56 18.15 -5.34
CA LEU A 112 0.24 18.39 -6.53
C LEU A 112 -0.43 17.89 -7.82
N ALA A 113 -1.10 16.74 -7.76
CA ALA A 113 -1.84 16.16 -8.89
C ALA A 113 -3.05 17.01 -9.32
N ASN A 114 -3.61 17.81 -8.40
CA ASN A 114 -4.77 18.65 -8.67
C ASN A 114 -4.43 20.13 -8.93
N ILE A 115 -3.14 20.48 -9.01
CA ILE A 115 -2.73 21.84 -9.41
C ILE A 115 -2.99 22.02 -10.92
N PRO A 116 -3.86 22.97 -11.32
CA PRO A 116 -4.13 23.21 -12.72
C PRO A 116 -2.89 23.74 -13.46
N LEU A 117 -2.81 23.45 -14.77
CA LEU A 117 -1.78 23.97 -15.70
C LEU A 117 -0.32 23.56 -15.40
N ALA A 118 -0.04 22.83 -14.32
CA ALA A 118 1.32 22.51 -13.93
C ALA A 118 1.86 21.20 -14.54
N GLY A 119 0.99 20.35 -15.09
CA GLY A 119 1.38 19.09 -15.76
C GLY A 119 2.11 18.09 -14.85
N ILE A 120 2.08 18.29 -13.53
CA ILE A 120 2.92 17.56 -12.56
C ILE A 120 2.59 16.06 -12.54
N GLY A 121 1.33 15.70 -12.79
CA GLY A 121 0.82 14.33 -12.84
C GLY A 121 1.00 13.61 -14.18
N GLY A 122 1.35 14.32 -15.26
CA GLY A 122 1.52 13.72 -16.58
C GLY A 122 2.80 12.89 -16.69
N GLU A 123 2.95 12.15 -17.79
CA GLU A 123 4.07 11.23 -18.06
C GLU A 123 5.47 11.84 -17.81
N THR A 124 5.68 13.08 -18.25
CA THR A 124 6.95 13.82 -18.06
C THR A 124 6.98 14.67 -16.78
N GLY A 125 5.86 14.74 -16.08
CA GLY A 125 5.74 15.42 -14.80
C GLY A 125 6.41 14.64 -13.67
N MET A 126 6.82 15.35 -12.61
CA MET A 126 7.51 14.74 -11.46
C MET A 126 6.77 13.53 -10.89
N LEU A 127 5.43 13.60 -10.76
CA LEU A 127 4.65 12.50 -10.19
C LEU A 127 4.50 11.33 -11.18
N GLY A 128 4.38 11.61 -12.48
CA GLY A 128 4.36 10.56 -13.51
C GLY A 128 5.68 9.80 -13.58
N ILE A 129 6.81 10.51 -13.53
CA ILE A 129 8.15 9.91 -13.46
C ILE A 129 8.29 9.00 -12.23
N ILE A 130 7.89 9.47 -11.05
CA ILE A 130 7.95 8.68 -9.81
C ILE A 130 7.07 7.43 -9.92
N TYR A 131 5.86 7.57 -10.48
CA TYR A 131 4.95 6.46 -10.69
C TYR A 131 5.55 5.39 -11.62
N ASN A 132 6.08 5.81 -12.77
CA ASN A 132 6.69 4.92 -13.77
C ASN A 132 8.02 4.30 -13.29
N MET A 133 8.77 5.01 -12.44
CA MET A 133 10.04 4.52 -11.89
C MET A 133 9.86 3.30 -10.97
N GLY A 134 8.75 3.18 -10.24
CA GLY A 134 8.65 2.13 -9.22
C GLY A 134 7.27 1.61 -8.83
N ILE A 135 6.18 2.33 -9.12
CA ILE A 135 4.83 1.82 -8.84
C ILE A 135 4.33 1.01 -10.03
N ALA A 136 4.42 1.58 -11.23
CA ALA A 136 3.95 0.97 -12.48
C ALA A 136 4.69 -0.34 -12.84
N ASN A 137 5.92 -0.53 -12.34
CA ASN A 137 6.69 -1.76 -12.55
C ASN A 137 6.73 -2.66 -11.30
N GLY A 138 6.05 -2.27 -10.20
CA GLY A 138 6.00 -3.03 -8.95
C GLY A 138 7.29 -3.03 -8.12
N PHE A 139 8.31 -2.25 -8.47
CA PHE A 139 9.60 -2.25 -7.78
C PHE A 139 9.55 -1.64 -6.38
N PHE A 140 8.88 -0.48 -6.19
CA PHE A 140 8.75 0.15 -4.87
C PHE A 140 7.99 -0.75 -3.88
N PRO A 141 6.86 -1.39 -4.23
CA PRO A 141 6.23 -2.39 -3.38
C PRO A 141 7.19 -3.46 -2.84
N LEU A 142 8.05 -4.02 -3.70
CA LEU A 142 9.03 -5.03 -3.29
C LEU A 142 10.07 -4.48 -2.30
N LEU A 143 10.55 -3.26 -2.53
CA LEU A 143 11.47 -2.59 -1.60
C LEU A 143 10.81 -2.28 -0.25
N ILE A 144 9.55 -1.86 -0.24
CA ILE A 144 8.78 -1.71 1.01
C ILE A 144 8.67 -3.05 1.73
N PHE A 145 8.32 -4.13 1.02
CA PHE A 145 8.25 -5.48 1.60
C PHE A 145 9.57 -5.93 2.21
N MET A 146 10.68 -5.64 1.55
CA MET A 146 12.01 -5.89 2.06
C MET A 146 12.28 -5.13 3.36
N GLY A 147 11.96 -3.83 3.40
CA GLY A 147 12.10 -3.03 4.62
C GLY A 147 11.17 -3.49 5.75
N VAL A 148 9.92 -3.83 5.44
CA VAL A 148 8.96 -4.40 6.40
C VAL A 148 9.47 -5.73 6.94
N GLY A 149 10.03 -6.60 6.10
CA GLY A 149 10.69 -7.84 6.52
C GLY A 149 11.82 -7.60 7.53
N ALA A 150 12.66 -6.60 7.28
CA ALA A 150 13.75 -6.19 8.17
C ALA A 150 13.25 -5.56 9.50
N MET A 151 12.12 -4.87 9.50
CA MET A 151 11.50 -4.35 10.73
C MET A 151 10.75 -5.43 11.51
N THR A 152 10.27 -6.47 10.85
CA THR A 152 9.39 -7.47 11.45
C THR A 152 10.15 -8.45 12.35
N ASP A 153 9.60 -8.76 13.51
CA ASP A 153 10.07 -9.85 14.36
C ASP A 153 9.15 -11.06 14.20
N PHE A 154 9.68 -12.20 13.75
CA PHE A 154 8.92 -13.44 13.59
C PHE A 154 8.85 -14.24 14.89
N THR A 155 9.60 -13.84 15.92
CA THR A 155 9.61 -14.51 17.23
C THR A 155 8.20 -14.73 17.78
N PRO A 156 7.27 -13.76 17.74
CA PRO A 156 5.90 -14.00 18.21
C PRO A 156 5.13 -15.06 17.44
N LEU A 157 5.31 -15.12 16.12
CA LEU A 157 4.66 -16.11 15.27
C LEU A 157 5.23 -17.51 15.54
N LEU A 158 6.56 -17.63 15.66
CA LEU A 158 7.21 -18.88 16.04
C LEU A 158 6.81 -19.31 17.45
N ALA A 159 6.79 -18.39 18.40
CA ALA A 159 6.48 -18.70 19.78
C ALA A 159 5.07 -19.30 19.95
N ASN A 160 4.11 -18.87 19.13
CA ASN A 160 2.78 -19.46 19.09
C ASN A 160 2.31 -19.66 17.64
N PRO A 161 2.66 -20.79 16.99
CA PRO A 161 2.35 -21.03 15.58
C PRO A 161 0.84 -21.07 15.28
N LYS A 162 0.01 -21.36 16.29
CA LYS A 162 -1.46 -21.32 16.16
C LYS A 162 -1.95 -19.91 15.77
N ALA A 163 -1.17 -18.86 16.05
CA ALA A 163 -1.45 -17.50 15.61
C ALA A 163 -1.57 -17.37 14.09
N ALA A 164 -0.92 -18.26 13.32
CA ALA A 164 -1.01 -18.28 11.86
C ALA A 164 -2.45 -18.49 11.36
N ILE A 165 -3.25 -19.24 12.12
CA ILE A 165 -4.66 -19.52 11.77
C ILE A 165 -5.49 -18.24 11.80
N LEU A 166 -5.20 -17.31 12.71
CA LEU A 166 -5.88 -16.02 12.78
C LEU A 166 -5.53 -15.13 11.58
N GLY A 167 -4.26 -15.13 11.17
CA GLY A 167 -3.81 -14.45 9.95
C GLY A 167 -4.44 -15.04 8.68
N GLY A 168 -4.57 -16.37 8.62
CA GLY A 168 -5.26 -17.07 7.53
C GLY A 168 -6.76 -16.73 7.47
N ALA A 169 -7.45 -16.74 8.61
CA ALA A 169 -8.87 -16.37 8.68
C ALA A 169 -9.13 -14.91 8.29
N ALA A 170 -8.19 -14.00 8.56
CA ALA A 170 -8.30 -12.62 8.12
C ALA A 170 -8.31 -12.47 6.58
N GLN A 171 -7.70 -13.42 5.85
CA GLN A 171 -7.73 -13.45 4.38
C GLN A 171 -9.11 -13.77 3.80
N PHE A 172 -10.08 -14.14 4.65
CA PHE A 172 -11.48 -14.18 4.25
C PHE A 172 -11.95 -12.83 3.67
N GLY A 173 -11.37 -11.70 4.11
CA GLY A 173 -11.63 -10.39 3.50
C GLY A 173 -11.34 -10.37 1.99
N ILE A 174 -10.23 -10.99 1.57
CA ILE A 174 -9.86 -11.10 0.15
C ILE A 174 -10.87 -11.96 -0.59
N PHE A 175 -11.00 -13.24 -0.24
CA PHE A 175 -11.88 -14.15 -0.99
C PHE A 175 -13.37 -13.80 -0.89
N GLY A 176 -13.82 -13.24 0.24
CA GLY A 176 -15.19 -12.74 0.39
C GLY A 176 -15.49 -11.55 -0.53
N SER A 177 -14.51 -10.65 -0.69
CA SER A 177 -14.65 -9.52 -1.62
C SER A 177 -14.53 -9.91 -3.08
N LEU A 178 -13.78 -10.96 -3.42
CA LEU A 178 -13.78 -11.57 -4.75
C LEU A 178 -15.19 -12.02 -5.13
N VAL A 179 -15.85 -12.80 -4.27
CA VAL A 179 -17.23 -13.25 -4.49
C VAL A 179 -18.18 -12.07 -4.60
N GLY A 180 -18.02 -11.05 -3.75
CA GLY A 180 -18.81 -9.82 -3.80
C GLY A 180 -18.64 -9.04 -5.11
N ALA A 181 -17.42 -8.86 -5.58
CA ALA A 181 -17.12 -8.14 -6.82
C ALA A 181 -17.68 -8.87 -8.04
N VAL A 182 -17.53 -10.19 -8.12
CA VAL A 182 -18.14 -11.00 -9.19
C VAL A 182 -19.67 -10.91 -9.14
N ALA A 183 -20.28 -10.94 -7.95
CA ALA A 183 -21.74 -10.81 -7.80
C ALA A 183 -22.29 -9.44 -8.24
N ILE A 184 -21.47 -8.38 -8.19
CA ILE A 184 -21.82 -7.02 -8.65
C ILE A 184 -21.60 -6.86 -10.17
N GLY A 185 -21.01 -7.86 -10.83
CA GLY A 185 -20.87 -7.91 -12.29
C GLY A 185 -19.47 -7.60 -12.82
N PHE A 186 -18.45 -7.51 -11.96
CA PHE A 186 -17.07 -7.48 -12.42
C PHE A 186 -16.66 -8.83 -13.01
N ASP A 187 -15.85 -8.81 -14.06
CA ASP A 187 -15.21 -10.03 -14.56
C ASP A 187 -14.24 -10.60 -13.51
N LEU A 188 -13.91 -11.89 -13.63
CA LEU A 188 -13.12 -12.58 -12.61
C LEU A 188 -11.70 -12.00 -12.44
N GLN A 189 -11.11 -11.48 -13.51
CA GLN A 189 -9.77 -10.91 -13.49
C GLN A 189 -9.76 -9.56 -12.75
N SER A 190 -10.67 -8.65 -13.10
CA SER A 190 -10.86 -7.37 -12.39
C SER A 190 -11.28 -7.60 -10.94
N ALA A 191 -12.21 -8.53 -10.70
CA ALA A 191 -12.66 -8.88 -9.35
C ALA A 191 -11.51 -9.43 -8.49
N SER A 192 -10.60 -10.22 -9.08
CA SER A 192 -9.41 -10.73 -8.39
C SER A 192 -8.46 -9.60 -8.01
N ALA A 193 -8.23 -8.65 -8.91
CA ALA A 193 -7.43 -7.45 -8.62
C ALA A 193 -8.06 -6.57 -7.53
N ILE A 194 -9.38 -6.37 -7.54
CA ILE A 194 -10.10 -5.58 -6.52
C ILE A 194 -10.07 -6.31 -5.17
N SER A 195 -10.19 -7.63 -5.18
CA SER A 195 -10.35 -8.41 -3.96
C SER A 195 -9.16 -8.33 -3.00
N ILE A 196 -7.96 -8.12 -3.55
CA ILE A 196 -6.72 -8.05 -2.74
C ILE A 196 -6.74 -6.89 -1.73
N ILE A 197 -7.55 -5.85 -1.98
CA ILE A 197 -7.74 -4.73 -1.05
C ILE A 197 -8.19 -5.24 0.33
N GLY A 198 -8.96 -6.33 0.37
CA GLY A 198 -9.42 -6.97 1.59
C GLY A 198 -8.30 -7.48 2.51
N GLY A 199 -7.08 -7.66 1.98
CA GLY A 199 -5.90 -7.99 2.78
C GLY A 199 -5.43 -6.81 3.63
N ALA A 200 -5.69 -5.57 3.20
CA ALA A 200 -5.12 -4.33 3.75
C ALA A 200 -3.60 -4.18 3.56
N ASP A 201 -3.10 -4.80 2.50
CA ASP A 201 -1.68 -4.83 2.16
C ASP A 201 -1.42 -3.97 0.92
N GLY A 202 -1.00 -2.72 1.14
CA GLY A 202 -0.75 -1.76 0.05
C GLY A 202 0.22 -2.29 -1.01
N PRO A 203 1.44 -2.74 -0.65
CA PRO A 203 2.39 -3.25 -1.63
C PRO A 203 1.90 -4.49 -2.39
N THR A 204 1.29 -5.46 -1.69
CA THR A 204 0.72 -6.64 -2.37
C THR A 204 -0.42 -6.25 -3.31
N SER A 205 -1.24 -5.27 -2.92
CA SER A 205 -2.35 -4.78 -3.75
C SER A 205 -1.85 -4.14 -5.04
N ILE A 206 -0.81 -3.30 -4.97
CA ILE A 206 -0.17 -2.71 -6.15
C ILE A 206 0.41 -3.82 -7.04
N PHE A 207 1.10 -4.79 -6.45
CA PHE A 207 1.77 -5.87 -7.19
C PHE A 207 0.78 -6.72 -8.00
N ILE A 208 -0.38 -7.03 -7.41
CA ILE A 208 -1.43 -7.82 -8.05
C ILE A 208 -2.22 -7.01 -9.06
N ALA A 209 -2.63 -5.79 -8.71
CA ALA A 209 -3.35 -4.93 -9.64
C ALA A 209 -2.53 -4.68 -10.91
N ASN A 210 -1.22 -4.50 -10.80
CA ASN A 210 -0.35 -4.32 -11.96
C ASN A 210 -0.25 -5.56 -12.89
N ARG A 211 -0.56 -6.76 -12.39
CA ARG A 211 -0.53 -8.00 -13.20
C ARG A 211 -1.89 -8.39 -13.73
N LEU A 212 -2.94 -8.14 -12.96
CA LEU A 212 -4.30 -8.57 -13.28
C LEU A 212 -5.14 -7.46 -13.92
N ALA A 213 -5.06 -6.23 -13.42
CA ALA A 213 -5.89 -5.11 -13.87
C ALA A 213 -5.11 -3.78 -13.80
N PRO A 214 -4.11 -3.57 -14.68
CA PRO A 214 -3.29 -2.35 -14.68
C PRO A 214 -4.10 -1.05 -14.78
N GLU A 215 -5.23 -1.10 -15.48
CA GLU A 215 -6.19 -0.01 -15.63
C GLU A 215 -6.87 0.36 -14.29
N LEU A 216 -7.05 -0.61 -13.38
CA LEU A 216 -7.61 -0.40 -12.04
C LEU A 216 -6.54 -0.10 -10.99
N LEU A 217 -5.25 -0.15 -11.35
CA LEU A 217 -4.13 0.02 -10.41
C LEU A 217 -4.24 1.32 -9.61
N GLY A 218 -4.64 2.42 -10.25
CA GLY A 218 -4.82 3.70 -9.56
C GLY A 218 -5.89 3.63 -8.47
N ALA A 219 -7.08 3.12 -8.81
CA ALA A 219 -8.20 2.98 -7.88
C ALA A 219 -7.87 2.01 -6.73
N ILE A 220 -7.28 0.85 -7.05
CA ILE A 220 -6.90 -0.18 -6.08
C ILE A 220 -5.80 0.34 -5.14
N ALA A 221 -4.77 1.00 -5.66
CA ALA A 221 -3.68 1.55 -4.85
C ALA A 221 -4.22 2.60 -3.87
N VAL A 222 -5.06 3.52 -4.34
CA VAL A 222 -5.66 4.53 -3.48
C VAL A 222 -6.53 3.88 -2.39
N ALA A 223 -7.40 2.93 -2.77
CA ALA A 223 -8.26 2.23 -1.82
C ALA A 223 -7.43 1.49 -0.76
N ALA A 224 -6.44 0.70 -1.18
CA ALA A 224 -5.59 -0.10 -0.28
C ALA A 224 -4.85 0.77 0.75
N TYR A 225 -4.17 1.82 0.32
CA TYR A 225 -3.42 2.70 1.24
C TYR A 225 -4.34 3.58 2.09
N SER A 226 -5.49 4.01 1.57
CA SER A 226 -6.48 4.76 2.34
C SER A 226 -7.06 3.90 3.47
N TYR A 227 -7.43 2.64 3.20
CA TYR A 227 -7.93 1.74 4.23
C TYR A 227 -6.88 1.33 5.24
N MET A 228 -5.64 1.13 4.79
CA MET A 228 -4.52 0.89 5.70
C MET A 228 -4.37 2.06 6.70
N ALA A 229 -4.47 3.31 6.25
CA ALA A 229 -4.44 4.47 7.15
C ALA A 229 -5.66 4.56 8.08
N LEU A 230 -6.81 4.03 7.65
CA LEU A 230 -8.07 4.03 8.41
C LEU A 230 -8.28 2.82 9.31
N VAL A 231 -7.31 1.89 9.42
CA VAL A 231 -7.32 0.77 10.38
C VAL A 231 -7.71 1.19 11.81
N PRO A 232 -7.22 2.30 12.40
CA PRO A 232 -7.58 2.74 13.76
C PRO A 232 -9.02 3.24 13.88
N VAL A 233 -9.66 3.54 12.75
CA VAL A 233 -11.04 4.01 12.69
C VAL A 233 -11.96 2.82 12.46
N ILE A 234 -11.58 1.90 11.57
CA ILE A 234 -12.46 0.80 11.13
C ILE A 234 -12.39 -0.40 12.08
N GLN A 235 -11.20 -0.81 12.56
CA GLN A 235 -11.10 -2.01 13.41
C GLN A 235 -11.75 -1.85 14.80
N PRO A 236 -11.57 -0.74 15.54
CA PRO A 236 -12.09 -0.66 16.91
C PRO A 236 -13.60 -0.81 17.05
N PRO A 237 -14.46 -0.21 16.20
CA PRO A 237 -15.89 -0.47 16.23
C PRO A 237 -16.24 -1.95 16.06
N ILE A 238 -15.59 -2.66 15.13
CA ILE A 238 -15.83 -4.08 14.87
C ILE A 238 -15.41 -4.93 16.07
N MET A 239 -14.22 -4.67 16.62
CA MET A 239 -13.75 -5.33 17.84
C MET A 239 -14.73 -5.10 19.00
N LYS A 240 -15.22 -3.86 19.17
CA LYS A 240 -16.17 -3.51 20.23
C LYS A 240 -17.57 -4.10 20.01
N ALA A 241 -17.97 -4.37 18.77
CA ALA A 241 -19.25 -4.99 18.45
C ALA A 241 -19.23 -6.51 18.63
N LEU A 242 -18.13 -7.18 18.26
CA LEU A 242 -18.07 -8.64 18.21
C LEU A 242 -17.54 -9.31 19.48
N THR A 243 -16.83 -8.59 20.34
CA THR A 243 -16.23 -9.14 21.57
C THR A 243 -16.96 -8.69 22.83
N SER A 244 -16.86 -9.43 23.94
CA SER A 244 -17.37 -9.00 25.26
C SER A 244 -16.26 -8.36 26.09
N GLU A 245 -16.61 -7.59 27.14
CA GLU A 245 -15.58 -7.03 28.03
C GLU A 245 -14.74 -8.10 28.73
N ALA A 246 -15.34 -9.23 29.11
CA ALA A 246 -14.63 -10.34 29.75
C ALA A 246 -13.57 -10.94 28.80
N GLU A 247 -13.91 -11.09 27.51
CA GLU A 247 -12.99 -11.56 26.48
C GLU A 247 -11.82 -10.58 26.25
N ARG A 248 -12.11 -9.26 26.25
CA ARG A 248 -11.10 -8.21 26.05
C ARG A 248 -10.07 -8.14 27.18
N LYS A 249 -10.46 -8.58 28.40
CA LYS A 249 -9.61 -8.58 29.60
C LYS A 249 -8.81 -9.89 29.77
N ILE A 250 -8.91 -10.84 28.82
CA ILE A 250 -8.06 -12.05 28.82
C ILE A 250 -6.59 -11.62 28.71
N LYS A 251 -5.79 -12.06 29.69
CA LYS A 251 -4.34 -11.84 29.73
C LYS A 251 -3.63 -12.97 29.01
N MET A 252 -2.75 -12.62 28.09
CA MET A 252 -2.01 -13.62 27.32
C MET A 252 -0.85 -14.20 28.14
N PRO A 253 -0.60 -15.53 28.08
CA PRO A 253 0.54 -16.15 28.74
C PRO A 253 1.84 -15.68 28.09
N LYS A 254 2.95 -15.74 28.84
CA LYS A 254 4.27 -15.41 28.29
C LYS A 254 4.60 -16.31 27.09
N LEU A 255 5.12 -15.70 26.03
CA LEU A 255 5.59 -16.42 24.84
C LEU A 255 6.76 -17.34 25.22
N ARG A 256 6.83 -18.52 24.57
CA ARG A 256 7.99 -19.40 24.71
C ARG A 256 9.25 -18.69 24.21
N LYS A 257 10.40 -19.08 24.75
CA LYS A 257 11.68 -18.64 24.22
C LYS A 257 11.95 -19.34 22.90
N VAL A 258 12.24 -18.57 21.85
CA VAL A 258 12.56 -19.07 20.53
C VAL A 258 14.09 -19.11 20.37
N ASN A 259 14.59 -20.18 19.76
CA ASN A 259 16.03 -20.33 19.54
C ASN A 259 16.49 -19.46 18.37
N LYS A 260 17.72 -18.94 18.42
CA LYS A 260 18.29 -18.12 17.34
C LYS A 260 18.29 -18.84 15.99
N LEU A 261 18.59 -20.14 15.98
CA LEU A 261 18.54 -20.95 14.78
C LEU A 261 17.12 -21.05 14.20
N GLU A 262 16.10 -21.15 15.06
CA GLU A 262 14.71 -21.23 14.62
C GLU A 262 14.24 -19.92 13.95
N ASN A 263 14.62 -18.78 14.52
CA ASN A 263 14.37 -17.47 13.91
C ASN A 263 15.11 -17.32 12.56
N LEU A 264 16.35 -17.81 12.47
CA LEU A 264 17.17 -17.69 11.26
C LEU A 264 16.67 -18.59 10.12
N THR A 265 16.19 -19.80 10.44
CA THR A 265 15.75 -20.76 9.41
C THR A 265 14.34 -20.48 8.91
N LEU A 266 13.48 -19.83 9.70
CA LEU A 266 12.08 -19.60 9.30
C LEU A 266 11.94 -18.86 7.95
N PRO A 267 12.63 -17.73 7.68
CA PRO A 267 12.51 -17.06 6.38
C PRO A 267 12.92 -17.95 5.20
N ILE A 268 13.92 -18.81 5.39
CA ILE A 268 14.36 -19.77 4.37
C ILE A 268 13.29 -20.84 4.16
N VAL A 269 12.71 -21.39 5.23
CA VAL A 269 11.63 -22.37 5.14
C VAL A 269 10.41 -21.77 4.45
N LEU A 270 10.00 -20.56 4.81
CA LEU A 270 8.89 -19.86 4.15
C LEU A 270 9.16 -19.62 2.67
N LEU A 271 10.38 -19.22 2.31
CA LEU A 271 10.77 -19.06 0.91
C LEU A 271 10.74 -20.38 0.14
N LEU A 272 11.25 -21.47 0.71
CA LEU A 272 11.20 -22.79 0.10
C LEU A 272 9.77 -23.28 -0.10
N LEU A 273 8.89 -23.07 0.88
CA LEU A 273 7.46 -23.38 0.77
C LEU A 273 6.80 -22.55 -0.34
N ALA A 274 7.11 -21.25 -0.43
CA ALA A 274 6.61 -20.40 -1.51
C ALA A 274 7.07 -20.90 -2.88
N ILE A 275 8.33 -21.26 -3.05
CA ILE A 275 8.87 -21.79 -4.30
C ILE A 275 8.18 -23.11 -4.69
N LEU A 276 7.93 -24.00 -3.73
CA LEU A 276 7.35 -25.33 -3.99
C LEU A 276 5.84 -25.29 -4.28
N PHE A 277 5.10 -24.45 -3.57
CA PHE A 277 3.63 -24.45 -3.63
C PHE A 277 3.03 -23.28 -4.42
N LEU A 278 3.66 -22.10 -4.40
CA LEU A 278 3.09 -20.85 -4.93
C LEU A 278 4.18 -19.96 -5.57
N PRO A 279 4.82 -20.40 -6.67
CA PRO A 279 5.96 -19.71 -7.25
C PRO A 279 5.66 -18.25 -7.63
N GLU A 280 4.42 -17.95 -8.06
CA GLU A 280 3.96 -16.59 -8.40
C GLU A 280 4.02 -15.60 -7.22
N SER A 281 3.93 -16.08 -5.98
CA SER A 281 4.06 -15.25 -4.76
C SER A 281 5.51 -14.98 -4.34
N THR A 282 6.47 -15.67 -4.96
CA THR A 282 7.89 -15.65 -4.57
C THR A 282 8.53 -14.26 -4.64
N PRO A 283 8.20 -13.35 -5.58
CA PRO A 283 8.77 -12.00 -5.55
C PRO A 283 8.44 -11.25 -4.24
N LEU A 284 7.20 -11.33 -3.77
CA LEU A 284 6.75 -10.68 -2.53
C LEU A 284 7.32 -11.39 -1.30
N ILE A 285 7.11 -12.71 -1.20
CA ILE A 285 7.58 -13.51 -0.05
C ILE A 285 9.11 -13.48 0.02
N GLY A 286 9.79 -13.54 -1.13
CA GLY A 286 11.25 -13.47 -1.23
C GLY A 286 11.80 -12.14 -0.75
N ALA A 287 11.23 -11.01 -1.17
CA ALA A 287 11.64 -9.69 -0.68
C ALA A 287 11.45 -9.58 0.84
N PHE A 288 10.29 -10.00 1.36
CA PHE A 288 9.98 -10.00 2.78
C PHE A 288 10.92 -10.90 3.60
N CYS A 289 11.14 -12.14 3.15
CA CYS A 289 12.05 -13.09 3.77
C CYS A 289 13.50 -12.63 3.70
N LEU A 290 13.93 -11.96 2.62
CA LEU A 290 15.27 -11.39 2.51
C LEU A 290 15.54 -10.37 3.62
N GLY A 291 14.63 -9.40 3.77
CA GLY A 291 14.73 -8.40 4.84
C GLY A 291 14.77 -9.03 6.22
N ASN A 292 13.90 -10.02 6.47
CA ASN A 292 13.88 -10.71 7.76
C ASN A 292 15.16 -11.51 8.01
N PHE A 293 15.65 -12.22 6.99
CA PHE A 293 16.89 -12.99 7.09
C PHE A 293 18.09 -12.08 7.41
N PHE A 294 18.18 -10.90 6.79
CA PHE A 294 19.25 -9.94 7.06
C PHE A 294 19.24 -9.52 8.52
N LYS A 295 18.06 -9.20 9.06
CA LYS A 295 17.86 -8.88 10.48
C LYS A 295 18.28 -10.04 11.40
N GLN A 296 17.82 -11.27 11.12
CA GLN A 296 18.05 -12.41 12.01
C GLN A 296 19.47 -12.98 11.90
N SER A 297 20.13 -12.82 10.75
CA SER A 297 21.50 -13.32 10.53
C SER A 297 22.54 -12.63 11.39
N GLY A 298 22.36 -11.34 11.69
CA GLY A 298 23.35 -10.50 12.38
C GLY A 298 24.66 -10.28 11.61
N ALA A 299 24.87 -10.95 10.47
CA ALA A 299 26.11 -10.85 9.69
C ALA A 299 26.18 -9.57 8.85
N VAL A 300 25.03 -8.97 8.54
CA VAL A 300 24.89 -7.81 7.64
C VAL A 300 24.16 -6.65 8.32
N GLU A 301 24.57 -6.32 9.54
CA GLU A 301 23.92 -5.30 10.38
C GLU A 301 23.77 -3.95 9.65
N ARG A 302 24.80 -3.48 8.94
CA ARG A 302 24.73 -2.26 8.12
C ARG A 302 23.67 -2.32 7.02
N LEU A 303 23.49 -3.47 6.38
CA LEU A 303 22.47 -3.64 5.34
C LEU A 303 21.08 -3.71 5.96
N SER A 304 20.90 -4.47 7.04
CA SER A 304 19.64 -4.55 7.77
C SER A 304 19.21 -3.18 8.29
N ASP A 305 20.14 -2.41 8.85
CA ASP A 305 19.89 -1.06 9.34
C ASP A 305 19.51 -0.09 8.20
N THR A 306 20.22 -0.18 7.07
CA THR A 306 19.88 0.61 5.87
C THR A 306 18.48 0.26 5.36
N MET A 307 18.10 -1.02 5.31
CA MET A 307 16.81 -1.49 4.82
C MET A 307 15.65 -1.00 5.70
N GLN A 308 15.77 -1.09 7.02
CA GLN A 308 14.70 -0.73 7.95
C GLN A 308 14.59 0.78 8.22
N ASN A 309 15.61 1.56 7.87
CA ASN A 309 15.65 3.01 8.06
C ASN A 309 15.75 3.77 6.73
N SER A 310 16.96 4.07 6.26
CA SER A 310 17.19 5.00 5.17
C SER A 310 16.51 4.59 3.86
N LEU A 311 16.62 3.31 3.47
CA LEU A 311 16.04 2.82 2.22
C LEU A 311 14.52 2.87 2.25
N ILE A 312 13.88 2.31 3.30
CA ILE A 312 12.43 2.32 3.39
C ILE A 312 11.87 3.75 3.48
N ASN A 313 12.56 4.68 4.15
CA ASN A 313 12.14 6.08 4.22
C ASN A 313 12.17 6.76 2.84
N ILE A 314 13.23 6.55 2.05
CA ILE A 314 13.33 7.08 0.68
C ILE A 314 12.20 6.51 -0.19
N VAL A 315 12.03 5.19 -0.17
CA VAL A 315 11.02 4.51 -0.98
C VAL A 315 9.61 4.91 -0.54
N THR A 316 9.38 5.12 0.77
CA THR A 316 8.09 5.57 1.31
C THR A 316 7.71 6.96 0.78
N ILE A 317 8.67 7.88 0.67
CA ILE A 317 8.41 9.21 0.09
C ILE A 317 8.01 9.07 -1.39
N PHE A 318 8.77 8.32 -2.18
CA PHE A 318 8.46 8.12 -3.60
C PHE A 318 7.13 7.38 -3.81
N LEU A 319 6.90 6.31 -3.06
CA LEU A 319 5.66 5.56 -3.12
C LEU A 319 4.47 6.43 -2.70
N GLY A 320 4.59 7.21 -1.62
CA GLY A 320 3.53 8.09 -1.18
C GLY A 320 3.20 9.18 -2.20
N LEU A 321 4.20 9.85 -2.77
CA LEU A 321 3.98 10.83 -3.84
C LEU A 321 3.37 10.17 -5.09
N GLY A 322 3.88 9.00 -5.49
CA GLY A 322 3.39 8.28 -6.66
C GLY A 322 1.95 7.76 -6.48
N VAL A 323 1.58 7.27 -5.30
CA VAL A 323 0.17 6.93 -4.97
C VAL A 323 -0.69 8.21 -4.95
N GLY A 324 -0.16 9.30 -4.40
CA GLY A 324 -0.82 10.62 -4.39
C GLY A 324 -1.14 11.15 -5.80
N SER A 325 -0.33 10.79 -6.82
CA SER A 325 -0.62 11.12 -8.23
C SER A 325 -1.98 10.58 -8.71
N LYS A 326 -2.45 9.47 -8.11
CA LYS A 326 -3.73 8.83 -8.41
C LYS A 326 -4.90 9.45 -7.66
N LEU A 327 -4.66 10.45 -6.81
CA LEU A 327 -5.68 11.31 -6.20
C LEU A 327 -6.06 12.49 -7.11
N ALA A 328 -5.77 12.43 -8.41
CA ALA A 328 -6.28 13.39 -9.39
C ALA A 328 -7.81 13.27 -9.52
N ALA A 329 -8.50 14.40 -9.74
CA ALA A 329 -9.97 14.45 -9.79
C ALA A 329 -10.59 13.50 -10.83
N ASP A 330 -9.95 13.37 -12.00
CA ASP A 330 -10.31 12.51 -13.13
C ASP A 330 -10.06 11.01 -12.89
N LYS A 331 -9.44 10.65 -11.76
CA LYS A 331 -9.15 9.26 -11.36
C LYS A 331 -9.90 8.85 -10.11
N PHE A 332 -9.94 9.74 -9.12
CA PHE A 332 -10.51 9.44 -7.82
C PHE A 332 -12.04 9.60 -7.79
N LEU A 333 -12.58 10.66 -8.41
CA LEU A 333 -14.01 10.97 -8.40
C LEU A 333 -14.76 10.28 -9.55
N VAL A 334 -14.42 9.02 -9.78
CA VAL A 334 -14.97 8.18 -10.84
C VAL A 334 -15.82 7.08 -10.20
N ILE A 335 -16.98 6.77 -10.77
CA ILE A 335 -17.99 5.88 -10.16
C ILE A 335 -17.39 4.50 -9.85
N GLU A 336 -16.60 3.99 -10.79
CA GLU A 336 -15.87 2.73 -10.66
C GLU A 336 -14.92 2.76 -9.45
N THR A 337 -14.11 3.82 -9.30
CA THR A 337 -13.19 4.01 -8.17
C THR A 337 -13.94 4.06 -6.83
N LEU A 338 -15.06 4.77 -6.77
CA LEU A 338 -15.91 4.83 -5.58
C LEU A 338 -16.51 3.46 -5.23
N GLY A 339 -16.90 2.68 -6.24
CA GLY A 339 -17.37 1.31 -6.08
C GLY A 339 -16.30 0.37 -5.52
N ILE A 340 -15.08 0.43 -6.07
CA ILE A 340 -13.91 -0.33 -5.60
C ILE A 340 -13.61 0.01 -4.14
N MET A 341 -13.65 1.30 -3.81
CA MET A 341 -13.51 1.76 -2.43
C MET A 341 -14.57 1.14 -1.51
N ALA A 342 -15.85 1.24 -1.85
CA ALA A 342 -16.92 0.66 -1.03
C ALA A 342 -16.73 -0.85 -0.80
N ILE A 343 -16.38 -1.61 -1.84
CA ILE A 343 -16.08 -3.05 -1.74
C ILE A 343 -14.88 -3.28 -0.81
N GLY A 344 -13.80 -2.53 -0.98
CA GLY A 344 -12.59 -2.64 -0.16
C GLY A 344 -12.84 -2.37 1.33
N LEU A 345 -13.68 -1.37 1.65
CA LEU A 345 -14.05 -1.07 3.03
C LEU A 345 -14.82 -2.24 3.67
N ILE A 346 -15.78 -2.81 2.95
CA ILE A 346 -16.56 -3.96 3.42
C ILE A 346 -15.66 -5.18 3.56
N ALA A 347 -14.76 -5.41 2.60
CA ALA A 347 -13.77 -6.50 2.61
C ALA A 347 -12.88 -6.44 3.85
N PHE A 348 -12.33 -5.26 4.13
CA PHE A 348 -11.51 -5.00 5.31
C PHE A 348 -12.28 -5.23 6.62
N ALA A 349 -13.52 -4.76 6.68
CA ALA A 349 -14.38 -4.96 7.83
C ALA A 349 -14.69 -6.45 8.05
N ALA A 350 -15.00 -7.19 6.97
CA ALA A 350 -15.25 -8.61 6.99
C ALA A 350 -14.02 -9.42 7.39
N GLY A 351 -12.82 -9.07 6.90
CA GLY A 351 -11.55 -9.69 7.29
C GLY A 351 -11.25 -9.49 8.78
N THR A 352 -11.46 -8.27 9.30
CA THR A 352 -11.33 -7.97 10.73
C THR A 352 -12.31 -8.81 11.56
N ALA A 353 -13.58 -8.87 11.14
CA ALA A 353 -14.59 -9.67 11.80
C ALA A 353 -14.26 -11.17 11.78
N ALA A 354 -13.83 -11.70 10.63
CA ALA A 354 -13.44 -13.09 10.47
C ALA A 354 -12.26 -13.47 11.39
N GLY A 355 -11.24 -12.62 11.50
CA GLY A 355 -10.13 -12.82 12.43
C GLY A 355 -10.58 -12.90 13.89
N VAL A 356 -11.45 -11.97 14.33
CA VAL A 356 -12.02 -11.97 15.69
C VAL A 356 -12.90 -13.19 15.95
N ILE A 357 -13.75 -13.56 14.98
CA ILE A 357 -14.62 -14.73 15.07
C ILE A 357 -13.76 -16.00 15.15
N MET A 358 -12.69 -16.09 14.36
CA MET A 358 -11.78 -17.23 14.41
C MET A 358 -11.10 -17.35 15.77
N ALA A 359 -10.68 -16.25 16.37
CA ALA A 359 -10.16 -16.25 17.75
C ALA A 359 -11.18 -16.83 18.74
N LYS A 360 -12.47 -16.48 18.59
CA LYS A 360 -13.55 -17.03 19.41
C LYS A 360 -13.79 -18.52 19.16
N ILE A 361 -13.74 -18.96 17.90
CA ILE A 361 -13.85 -20.38 17.54
C ILE A 361 -12.70 -21.16 18.19
N MET A 362 -11.47 -20.66 18.09
CA MET A 362 -10.30 -21.26 18.73
C MET A 362 -10.48 -21.37 20.25
N ASN A 363 -11.09 -20.37 20.90
CA ASN A 363 -11.39 -20.41 22.33
C ASN A 363 -12.42 -21.47 22.75
N LYS A 364 -13.29 -21.93 21.84
CA LYS A 364 -14.24 -23.01 22.15
C LYS A 364 -13.54 -24.38 22.30
N PHE A 365 -12.38 -24.53 21.66
CA PHE A 365 -11.60 -25.77 21.69
C PHE A 365 -10.33 -25.66 22.55
N ALA A 366 -10.06 -24.49 23.12
CA ALA A 366 -8.91 -24.26 23.99
C ALA A 366 -9.25 -24.53 25.46
N SER A 367 -8.29 -25.05 26.22
CA SER A 367 -8.37 -25.06 27.68
C SER A 367 -8.41 -23.63 28.23
N ASP A 368 -8.97 -23.44 29.42
CA ASP A 368 -9.14 -22.10 30.02
C ASP A 368 -7.83 -21.31 30.14
N GLU A 369 -6.72 -22.00 30.38
CA GLU A 369 -5.38 -21.41 30.49
C GLU A 369 -4.78 -20.98 29.13
N ASN A 370 -5.29 -21.52 28.02
CA ASN A 370 -4.78 -21.30 26.67
C ASN A 370 -5.73 -20.47 25.79
N LYS A 371 -6.73 -19.82 26.40
CA LYS A 371 -7.63 -18.93 25.68
C LYS A 371 -6.87 -17.75 25.10
N ILE A 372 -7.17 -17.42 23.85
CA ILE A 372 -6.62 -16.29 23.11
C ILE A 372 -7.55 -15.10 23.31
N ASN A 373 -7.00 -13.94 23.62
CA ASN A 373 -7.78 -12.71 23.64
C ASN A 373 -8.35 -12.43 22.23
N PRO A 374 -9.68 -12.40 22.01
CA PRO A 374 -10.24 -12.24 20.67
C PRO A 374 -9.86 -10.95 19.95
N LEU A 375 -9.41 -9.92 20.67
CA LEU A 375 -8.85 -8.70 20.05
C LEU A 375 -7.63 -9.02 19.18
N ILE A 376 -6.83 -10.03 19.53
CA ILE A 376 -5.67 -10.50 18.76
C ILE A 376 -6.08 -10.98 17.36
N GLY A 377 -7.32 -11.44 17.19
CA GLY A 377 -7.83 -11.85 15.88
C GLY A 377 -7.94 -10.70 14.88
N ALA A 378 -8.28 -9.49 15.33
CA ALA A 378 -8.31 -8.31 14.46
C ALA A 378 -6.93 -7.93 13.94
N ALA A 379 -5.85 -8.32 14.65
CA ALA A 379 -4.49 -8.11 14.20
C ALA A 379 -4.10 -9.04 13.04
N GLY A 380 -4.93 -10.01 12.63
CA GLY A 380 -4.66 -10.86 11.48
C GLY A 380 -4.71 -10.11 10.14
N VAL A 381 -5.32 -8.92 10.10
CA VAL A 381 -5.32 -8.04 8.92
C VAL A 381 -3.92 -7.44 8.73
N SER A 382 -3.37 -7.49 7.51
CA SER A 382 -1.92 -7.39 7.24
C SER A 382 -1.33 -5.98 7.25
N ALA A 383 -1.94 -5.06 8.00
CA ALA A 383 -1.40 -3.72 8.21
C ALA A 383 -0.29 -3.75 9.28
N VAL A 384 0.92 -4.18 8.92
CA VAL A 384 2.08 -4.25 9.84
C VAL A 384 2.76 -2.88 10.01
N PRO A 385 3.16 -2.48 11.24
CA PRO A 385 2.82 -3.06 12.55
C PRO A 385 1.51 -2.50 13.14
N MET A 386 0.78 -1.71 12.35
CA MET A 386 -0.35 -0.88 12.76
C MET A 386 -1.52 -1.65 13.38
N ALA A 387 -2.01 -2.73 12.75
CA ALA A 387 -3.13 -3.51 13.27
C ALA A 387 -2.83 -4.04 14.69
N ALA A 388 -1.62 -4.53 14.91
CA ALA A 388 -1.16 -4.97 16.24
C ALA A 388 -1.11 -3.81 17.26
N ARG A 389 -0.69 -2.61 16.85
CA ARG A 389 -0.72 -1.41 17.70
C ARG A 389 -2.16 -1.02 18.09
N VAL A 390 -3.09 -1.05 17.14
CA VAL A 390 -4.51 -0.74 17.37
C VAL A 390 -5.14 -1.74 18.33
N VAL A 391 -4.90 -3.03 18.13
CA VAL A 391 -5.34 -4.09 19.04
C VAL A 391 -4.79 -3.88 20.46
N SER A 392 -3.50 -3.56 20.60
CA SER A 392 -2.90 -3.30 21.91
C SER A 392 -3.50 -2.06 22.57
N LYS A 393 -3.73 -0.98 21.81
CA LYS A 393 -4.37 0.24 22.32
C LYS A 393 -5.78 -0.04 22.82
N VAL A 394 -6.58 -0.76 22.05
CA VAL A 394 -7.96 -1.12 22.44
C VAL A 394 -7.95 -2.06 23.65
N GLY A 395 -7.02 -3.01 23.75
CA GLY A 395 -6.85 -3.84 24.96
C GLY A 395 -6.58 -2.99 26.21
N GLN A 396 -5.71 -1.99 26.09
CA GLN A 396 -5.35 -1.08 27.17
C GLN A 396 -6.47 -0.11 27.60
N GLU A 397 -7.48 0.12 26.75
CA GLU A 397 -8.70 0.85 27.15
C GLU A 397 -9.48 0.10 28.24
N TYR A 398 -9.43 -1.23 28.25
CA TYR A 398 -10.18 -2.08 29.21
C TYR A 398 -9.33 -2.55 30.39
N ASP A 399 -8.02 -2.79 30.18
CA ASP A 399 -7.06 -3.09 31.24
C ASP A 399 -5.69 -2.51 30.87
N LYS A 400 -5.27 -1.45 31.57
CA LYS A 400 -3.98 -0.76 31.33
C LYS A 400 -2.76 -1.67 31.46
N SER A 401 -2.88 -2.78 32.21
CA SER A 401 -1.81 -3.77 32.37
C SER A 401 -1.75 -4.80 31.23
N ASN A 402 -2.78 -4.87 30.37
CA ASN A 402 -2.90 -5.86 29.32
C ASN A 402 -2.27 -5.38 28.01
N VAL A 403 -0.94 -5.54 27.89
CA VAL A 403 -0.19 -5.18 26.69
C VAL A 403 -0.23 -6.33 25.68
N LEU A 404 -1.00 -6.17 24.61
CA LEU A 404 -1.20 -7.24 23.61
C LEU A 404 -0.23 -7.15 22.42
N LEU A 405 0.52 -6.07 22.26
CA LEU A 405 1.34 -5.80 21.07
C LEU A 405 2.21 -7.01 20.65
N MET A 406 2.98 -7.57 21.59
CA MET A 406 3.86 -8.70 21.29
C MET A 406 3.09 -9.95 20.83
N HIS A 407 1.90 -10.20 21.37
CA HIS A 407 1.07 -11.33 20.96
C HIS A 407 0.32 -11.08 19.64
N ALA A 408 -0.10 -9.83 19.42
CA ALA A 408 -0.80 -9.39 18.23
C ALA A 408 0.11 -9.32 17.00
N MET A 409 1.42 -9.19 17.18
CA MET A 409 2.38 -9.26 16.08
C MET A 409 2.38 -10.63 15.39
N GLY A 410 2.14 -11.73 16.10
CA GLY A 410 2.10 -13.07 15.49
C GLY A 410 1.07 -13.17 14.34
N PRO A 411 -0.23 -12.92 14.60
CA PRO A 411 -1.24 -12.88 13.56
C PRO A 411 -1.00 -11.83 12.49
N ASN A 412 -0.44 -10.67 12.83
CA ASN A 412 -0.20 -9.59 11.87
C ASN A 412 0.85 -9.99 10.83
N VAL A 413 1.94 -10.63 11.29
CA VAL A 413 2.95 -11.23 10.39
C VAL A 413 2.35 -12.34 9.55
N ALA A 414 1.54 -13.22 10.17
CA ALA A 414 0.85 -14.26 9.44
C ALA A 414 -0.14 -13.70 8.40
N GLY A 415 -0.73 -12.53 8.67
CA GLY A 415 -1.58 -11.80 7.73
C GLY A 415 -0.83 -11.35 6.49
N VAL A 416 0.38 -10.78 6.64
CA VAL A 416 1.23 -10.37 5.50
C VAL A 416 1.59 -11.58 4.65
N ILE A 417 2.02 -12.68 5.30
CA ILE A 417 2.30 -13.94 4.60
C ILE A 417 1.03 -14.44 3.90
N GLY A 418 -0.11 -14.43 4.59
CA GLY A 418 -1.40 -14.87 4.05
C GLY A 418 -1.87 -14.04 2.87
N SER A 419 -1.64 -12.73 2.88
CA SER A 419 -1.98 -11.81 1.78
C SER A 419 -1.14 -12.14 0.54
N ALA A 420 0.16 -12.39 0.71
CA ALA A 420 1.05 -12.78 -0.38
C ALA A 420 0.73 -14.18 -0.93
N VAL A 421 0.33 -15.13 -0.08
CA VAL A 421 -0.15 -16.46 -0.49
C VAL A 421 -1.46 -16.33 -1.28
N ALA A 422 -2.43 -15.56 -0.77
CA ALA A 422 -3.70 -15.31 -1.47
C ALA A 422 -3.47 -14.65 -2.82
N ALA A 423 -2.56 -13.67 -2.89
CA ALA A 423 -2.09 -13.06 -4.12
C ALA A 423 -1.52 -14.09 -5.11
N GLY A 424 -0.68 -15.02 -4.67
CA GLY A 424 -0.15 -16.10 -5.51
C GLY A 424 -1.25 -17.03 -6.05
N VAL A 425 -2.25 -17.34 -5.24
CA VAL A 425 -3.42 -18.13 -5.65
C VAL A 425 -4.27 -17.38 -6.68
N LEU A 426 -4.46 -16.07 -6.54
CA LEU A 426 -5.21 -15.26 -7.49
C LEU A 426 -4.49 -15.05 -8.84
N LEU A 427 -3.16 -15.20 -8.86
CA LEU A 427 -2.35 -15.15 -10.09
C LEU A 427 -2.29 -16.49 -10.84
N SER A 428 -2.58 -17.60 -10.16
CA SER A 428 -2.54 -18.96 -10.71
C SER A 428 -3.87 -19.33 -11.35
#